data_AF-A0A348RZP3-F1
#
_entry.id   AF-A0A348RZP3-F1
#
_cell.length_a   1.000
_cell.length_b   1.000
_cell.length_c   1.000
_cell.angle_alpha   90.00
_cell.angle_beta   90.00
_cell.angle_gamma   90.00
#
_symmetry.space_group_name_H-M   'P 1'
#
loop_
_entity.id
_entity.type
_entity.pdbx_description
1 polymer ?
#
loop_
_entity_poly.entity_id
_entity_poly.type
_entity_poly.pdbx_seq_one_letter_code
_entity_poly.pdbx_strand_id
1 'polypeptide(L)'
;DDAARAVQAAFMEGIAGEFYNVTDDVPVRQLEFYQWLASTSGSPIPKLVESDPLKPSKRQVTHKRISNQKLKQLNNFKLKFPSFKEGYLTLMK
;
A
#
# COMPACT_ATOMS: atom_id res chain seq x y z
N ASP A 1 0.30 -7.54 -8.72
CA ASP A 1 -0.66 -8.66 -8.67
C ASP A 1 -2.01 -8.30 -8.06
N ASP A 2 -2.08 -7.91 -6.79
CA ASP A 2 -3.38 -7.73 -6.12
C ASP A 2 -4.26 -6.63 -6.74
N ALA A 3 -3.67 -5.56 -7.28
CA ALA A 3 -4.44 -4.54 -7.99
C ALA A 3 -5.16 -5.10 -9.23
N ALA A 4 -4.48 -5.95 -10.03
CA ALA A 4 -5.09 -6.58 -11.20
C ALA A 4 -6.20 -7.57 -10.79
N ARG A 5 -5.96 -8.36 -9.73
CA ARG A 5 -6.98 -9.26 -9.18
C ARG A 5 -8.19 -8.50 -8.64
N ALA A 6 -7.99 -7.34 -8.02
CA ALA A 6 -9.08 -6.51 -7.51
C ALA A 6 -9.94 -5.95 -8.65
N VAL A 7 -9.33 -5.53 -9.77
CA VAL A 7 -10.07 -5.12 -10.98
C VAL A 7 -10.89 -6.28 -11.53
N GLN A 8 -10.31 -7.47 -11.62
CA GLN A 8 -11.03 -8.66 -12.06
C GLN A 8 -12.21 -8.99 -11.13
N ALA A 9 -12.01 -8.94 -9.81
CA ALA A 9 -13.06 -9.20 -8.83
C ALA A 9 -14.20 -8.17 -8.94
N ALA A 10 -13.87 -6.88 -9.07
CA ALA A 10 -14.86 -5.83 -9.26
C ALA A 10 -15.60 -5.95 -10.61
N PHE A 11 -14.94 -6.43 -11.66
CA PHE A 11 -15.57 -6.66 -12.95
C PHE A 11 -16.56 -7.83 -12.92
N MET A 12 -16.19 -8.93 -12.25
CA MET A 12 -17.00 -10.14 -12.20
C MET A 12 -18.16 -10.04 -11.20
N GLU A 13 -17.96 -9.35 -10.08
CA GLU A 13 -18.86 -9.42 -8.92
C GLU A 13 -19.14 -8.06 -8.27
N GLY A 14 -18.53 -6.99 -8.76
CA GLY A 14 -18.77 -5.65 -8.26
C GLY A 14 -20.19 -5.17 -8.59
N ILE A 15 -20.64 -4.18 -7.83
CA ILE A 15 -21.91 -3.50 -8.04
C ILE A 15 -21.65 -2.27 -8.93
N ALA A 16 -22.43 -2.12 -9.99
CA ALA A 16 -22.30 -0.97 -10.88
C ALA A 16 -22.51 0.36 -10.13
N GLY A 17 -21.63 1.33 -10.37
CA GLY A 17 -21.64 2.64 -9.69
C GLY A 17 -20.97 2.66 -8.31
N GLU A 18 -20.57 1.50 -7.77
CA GLU A 18 -19.89 1.43 -6.49
C GLU A 18 -18.36 1.57 -6.61
N PHE A 19 -17.75 2.15 -5.58
CA PHE A 19 -16.29 2.31 -5.48
C PHE A 19 -15.68 1.29 -4.52
N TYR A 20 -14.48 0.80 -4.85
CA TYR A 20 -13.72 -0.16 -4.03
C TYR A 20 -12.29 0.37 -3.81
N ASN A 21 -11.90 0.50 -2.54
CA ASN A 21 -10.52 0.86 -2.19
C ASN A 21 -9.62 -0.37 -2.35
N VAL A 22 -8.52 -0.21 -3.08
CA VAL A 22 -7.53 -1.25 -3.30
C VAL A 22 -6.24 -0.86 -2.58
N THR A 23 -6.08 -1.37 -1.36
CA THR A 23 -4.89 -1.19 -0.52
C THR A 23 -4.53 -2.52 0.13
N ASP A 24 -3.29 -2.64 0.62
CA ASP A 24 -2.94 -3.67 1.58
C ASP A 24 -3.61 -3.41 2.96
N ASP A 25 -3.32 -4.26 3.94
CA ASP A 25 -3.90 -4.20 5.28
C ASP A 25 -3.10 -3.34 6.27
N VAL A 26 -1.94 -2.82 5.85
CA VAL A 26 -0.96 -2.21 6.75
C VAL A 26 -0.64 -0.79 6.31
N PRO A 27 -1.43 0.22 6.76
CA PRO A 27 -1.04 1.60 6.60
C PRO A 27 0.25 1.86 7.37
N VAL A 28 1.29 2.31 6.66
CA VAL A 28 2.65 2.47 7.18
C VAL A 28 3.13 3.91 7.02
N ARG A 29 3.90 4.42 8.00
CA ARG A 29 4.55 5.72 7.84
C ARG A 29 5.76 5.59 6.92
N GLN A 30 6.05 6.64 6.15
CA GLN A 30 7.18 6.64 5.23
C GLN A 30 8.51 6.30 5.92
N LEU A 31 8.77 6.86 7.11
CA LEU A 31 9.99 6.57 7.87
C LEU A 31 10.07 5.10 8.28
N GLU A 32 8.99 4.54 8.81
CA GLU A 32 8.90 3.12 9.23
C GLU A 32 9.15 2.18 8.04
N PHE A 33 8.59 2.52 6.87
CA PHE A 33 8.83 1.79 5.63
C PHE A 33 10.31 1.79 5.24
N TYR A 34 10.97 2.95 5.24
CA TYR A 34 12.39 3.04 4.90
C TYR A 34 13.29 2.35 5.91
N GLN A 35 12.98 2.44 7.21
CA GLN A 35 13.72 1.74 8.26
C GLN A 35 13.61 0.22 8.06
N TRP A 36 12.41 -0.29 7.80
CA TRP A 36 12.20 -1.71 7.51
C TRP A 36 12.98 -2.14 6.26
N LEU A 37 12.90 -1.36 5.18
CA LEU A 37 13.52 -1.68 3.91
C LEU A 37 15.06 -1.69 4.01
N ALA A 38 15.64 -0.69 4.67
CA ALA A 38 17.08 -0.59 4.91
C ALA A 38 17.57 -1.79 5.75
N SER A 39 16.89 -2.09 6.86
CA SER A 39 17.24 -3.23 7.71
C SER A 39 17.11 -4.57 6.97
N THR A 40 16.08 -4.74 6.14
CA THR A 40 15.83 -5.99 5.41
C THR A 40 16.82 -6.21 4.27
N SER A 41 17.26 -5.13 3.62
CA SER A 41 18.21 -5.19 2.48
C SER A 41 19.69 -5.07 2.89
N GLY A 42 19.99 -4.89 4.18
CA GLY A 42 21.35 -4.62 4.65
C GLY A 42 21.91 -3.26 4.21
N SER A 43 21.04 -2.35 3.75
CA SER A 43 21.42 -1.02 3.30
C SER A 43 21.40 -0.01 4.45
N PRO A 44 22.20 1.07 4.40
CA PRO A 44 22.10 2.15 5.37
C PRO A 44 20.73 2.85 5.26
N ILE A 45 20.22 3.33 6.40
CA ILE A 45 19.01 4.16 6.43
C ILE A 45 19.28 5.48 5.67
N PRO A 46 18.40 5.88 4.73
CA PRO A 46 18.53 7.17 4.06
C PRO A 46 18.54 8.34 5.05
N LYS A 47 19.34 9.37 4.78
CA LYS A 47 19.34 10.59 5.60
C LYS A 47 17.95 11.22 5.59
N LEU A 48 17.45 11.58 6.76
CA LEU A 48 16.24 12.39 6.87
C LEU A 48 16.54 13.80 6.37
N VAL A 49 15.75 14.29 5.42
CA VAL A 49 15.83 15.65 4.91
C VAL A 49 14.52 16.34 5.22
N GLU A 50 14.58 17.56 5.74
CA GLU A 50 13.39 18.37 5.96
C GLU A 50 12.69 18.66 4.63
N SER A 51 11.36 18.68 4.65
CA SER A 51 10.58 19.06 3.48
C SER A 51 10.84 20.52 3.14
N ASP A 52 11.24 20.80 1.89
CA ASP A 52 11.34 22.17 1.37
C ASP A 52 9.95 22.84 1.44
N PRO A 53 9.75 23.88 2.27
CA PRO A 53 8.46 24.55 2.41
C PRO A 53 8.00 25.23 1.12
N LEU A 54 8.94 25.55 0.22
CA LEU A 54 8.69 26.17 -1.08
C LEU A 54 8.36 25.13 -2.17
N LYS A 55 8.53 23.84 -1.88
CA LYS A 55 8.19 22.71 -2.75
C LYS A 55 7.42 21.63 -2.00
N PRO A 56 6.21 21.94 -1.48
CA PRO A 56 5.43 20.97 -0.74
C PRO A 56 5.11 19.78 -1.64
N SER A 57 5.51 18.58 -1.20
CA SER A 57 5.09 17.36 -1.87
C SER A 57 3.58 17.20 -1.73
N LYS A 58 2.86 16.92 -2.82
CA LYS A 58 1.41 16.65 -2.78
C LYS A 58 1.03 15.55 -1.77
N ARG A 59 1.96 14.66 -1.42
CA ARG A 59 1.75 13.59 -0.41
C ARG A 59 1.90 14.07 1.05
N GLN A 60 2.56 15.19 1.31
CA GLN A 60 2.80 15.68 2.68
C GLN A 60 1.59 16.40 3.29
N VAL A 61 0.56 16.71 2.50
CA VAL A 61 -0.54 17.58 2.92
C VAL A 61 -1.63 16.80 3.70
N THR A 62 -1.66 15.46 3.66
CA THR A 62 -2.72 14.68 4.32
C THR A 62 -2.22 13.38 4.93
N HIS A 63 -2.81 12.95 6.05
CA HIS A 63 -2.57 11.66 6.69
C HIS A 63 -3.87 10.86 6.73
N LYS A 64 -3.96 9.77 5.94
CA LYS A 64 -5.17 8.96 5.78
C LYS A 64 -4.86 7.49 5.99
N ARG A 65 -5.82 6.76 6.58
CA ARG A 65 -5.86 5.30 6.61
C ARG A 65 -7.12 4.88 5.85
N ILE A 66 -6.96 4.01 4.86
CA ILE A 66 -8.04 3.65 3.94
C ILE A 66 -8.45 2.21 4.24
N SER A 67 -9.76 1.99 4.45
CA SER A 67 -10.30 0.64 4.62
C SER A 67 -10.48 -0.03 3.26
N ASN A 68 -10.00 -1.27 3.13
CA ASN A 68 -10.24 -2.16 2.00
C ASN A 68 -11.35 -3.20 2.28
N GLN A 69 -12.10 -3.06 3.38
CA GLN A 69 -13.09 -4.05 3.82
C GLN A 69 -14.16 -4.33 2.75
N LYS A 70 -14.60 -3.29 2.03
CA LYS A 70 -15.59 -3.44 0.95
C LYS A 70 -15.10 -4.31 -0.20
N LEU A 71 -13.81 -4.19 -0.57
CA LEU A 71 -13.20 -5.07 -1.58
C LEU A 71 -13.17 -6.51 -1.07
N LYS A 72 -12.79 -6.73 0.19
CA LYS A 72 -12.71 -8.07 0.80
C LYS A 72 -14.06 -8.79 0.92
N GLN A 73 -15.16 -8.03 0.91
CA GLN A 73 -16.51 -8.61 0.90
C GLN A 73 -16.89 -9.21 -0.46
N LEU A 74 -16.27 -8.79 -1.57
CA LEU A 74 -16.47 -9.41 -2.88
C LEU A 74 -15.86 -10.82 -2.86
N ASN A 75 -16.68 -11.86 -2.95
CA ASN A 75 -16.28 -13.28 -2.89
C ASN A 75 -15.27 -13.68 -1.80
N ASN A 76 -15.23 -13.00 -0.66
CA ASN A 76 -14.15 -13.16 0.32
C ASN A 76 -12.74 -12.94 -0.28
N PHE A 77 -12.59 -11.90 -1.12
CA PHE A 77 -11.34 -11.57 -1.81
C PHE A 77 -10.15 -11.54 -0.85
N LYS A 78 -9.13 -12.35 -1.15
CA LYS A 78 -7.90 -12.47 -0.35
C LYS A 78 -6.71 -11.87 -1.07
N LEU A 79 -6.06 -10.91 -0.42
CA LEU A 79 -4.79 -10.33 -0.85
C LEU A 79 -3.72 -11.43 -0.90
N LYS A 80 -2.94 -11.44 -1.98
CA LYS A 80 -1.71 -12.24 -2.09
C LYS A 80 -0.61 -11.66 -1.21
N PHE A 81 -0.59 -10.34 -1.09
CA PHE A 81 0.33 -9.58 -0.24
C PHE A 81 -0.47 -8.69 0.72
N PRO A 82 -0.93 -9.24 1.87
CA PRO A 82 -1.64 -8.47 2.90
C PRO A 82 -0.86 -7.28 3.45
N SER A 83 0.47 -7.27 3.32
CA SER A 83 1.35 -6.17 3.70
C SER A 83 2.43 -5.91 2.66
N PHE A 84 2.93 -4.67 2.63
CA PHE A 84 4.11 -4.32 1.86
C PHE A 84 5.31 -5.25 2.14
N LYS A 85 5.45 -5.77 3.37
CA LYS A 85 6.59 -6.60 3.77
C LYS A 85 6.65 -7.89 2.95
N GLU A 86 5.54 -8.63 2.87
CA GLU A 86 5.47 -9.87 2.09
C GLU A 86 5.74 -9.60 0.62
N GLY A 87 5.16 -8.51 0.08
CA GLY A 87 5.40 -8.09 -1.30
C GLY A 87 6.89 -7.87 -1.59
N TYR A 88 7.56 -7.02 -0.82
CA TYR A 88 8.98 -6.72 -1.00
C TYR A 88 9.88 -7.94 -0.78
N LEU A 89 9.60 -8.78 0.23
CA LEU A 89 10.38 -9.99 0.49
C LEU A 89 10.35 -10.96 -0.70
N THR A 90 9.27 -11.03 -1.47
CA THR A 90 9.24 -11.86 -2.69
C THR A 90 10.05 -11.29 -3.85
N LEU A 91 10.37 -9.99 -3.83
CA LEU A 91 11.15 -9.31 -4.87
C LEU A 91 12.65 -9.30 -4.56
N MET A 92 13.01 -9.37 -3.27
CA MET A 92 14.39 -9.44 -2.80
C MET A 92 14.91 -10.88 -2.95
N LYS A 93 15.84 -11.08 -3.88
CA LYS A 93 16.56 -12.34 -4.10
C LYS A 93 17.96 -12.26 -3.53
#